data_AF-A0AAU5B510-F1
#
_entry.id   AF-A0AAU5B510-F1
#
_cell.length_a   1.000
_cell.length_b   1.000
_cell.length_c   1.000
_cell.angle_alpha   90.00
_cell.angle_beta   90.00
_cell.angle_gamma   90.00
#
_symmetry.space_group_name_H-M   'P 1'
#
loop_
_entity.id
_entity.type
_entity.pdbx_description
1 polymer ?
#
loop_
_entity_poly.entity_id
_entity_poly.type
_entity_poly.pdbx_seq_one_letter_code
_entity_poly.pdbx_strand_id
1 'polypeptide(L)'
;MAADGWESLKGQPPNWEAPEQLRGPTASTAVNLAVQMMGSNMIGNDVIEVVAEFVSTKARIELWMGHREPPLTLGQKFAVGRASSEGLRIAYESWVNYERAYGLAGGKISQVNQEKRALIGAVREATAILARAKADCEA
;
A
#
# COMPACT_ATOMS: atom_id res chain seq x y z
N MET A 1 32.82 -1.84 2.58
CA MET A 1 31.73 -2.40 3.40
C MET A 1 30.39 -2.38 2.64
N ALA A 2 30.36 -2.87 1.39
CA ALA A 2 29.13 -3.00 0.60
C ALA A 2 28.69 -4.47 0.44
N ALA A 3 29.58 -5.43 0.73
CA ALA A 3 29.34 -6.86 0.54
C ALA A 3 28.27 -7.41 1.50
N ASP A 4 28.24 -6.93 2.75
CA ASP A 4 27.42 -7.52 3.80
C ASP A 4 25.91 -7.31 3.59
N GLY A 5 25.53 -6.19 2.97
CA GLY A 5 24.13 -5.90 2.63
C GLY A 5 23.61 -6.73 1.47
N TRP A 6 24.42 -6.90 0.41
CA TRP A 6 24.01 -7.63 -0.80
C TRP A 6 23.90 -9.14 -0.58
N GLU A 7 24.79 -9.73 0.23
CA GLU A 7 24.70 -11.16 0.56
C GLU A 7 23.41 -11.49 1.33
N SER A 8 22.97 -10.60 2.23
CA SER A 8 21.72 -10.77 3.00
C SER A 8 20.43 -10.72 2.16
N LEU A 9 20.53 -10.25 0.90
CA LEU A 9 19.41 -10.10 -0.03
C LEU A 9 19.31 -11.28 -1.01
N LYS A 10 20.33 -12.14 -1.11
CA LYS A 10 20.30 -13.31 -1.99
C LYS A 10 19.25 -14.31 -1.51
N GLY A 11 18.44 -14.81 -2.44
CA GLY A 11 17.44 -15.84 -2.18
C GLY A 11 16.12 -15.34 -1.59
N GLN A 12 15.90 -14.03 -1.48
CA GLN A 12 14.57 -13.52 -1.14
C GLN A 12 13.57 -13.80 -2.27
N PRO A 13 12.32 -14.19 -1.94
CA PRO A 13 11.29 -14.43 -2.95
C PRO A 13 11.01 -13.14 -3.73
N PRO A 14 10.60 -13.23 -5.00
CA PRO A 14 10.31 -12.04 -5.81
C PRO A 14 9.29 -11.13 -5.12
N ASN A 15 9.50 -9.82 -5.23
CA ASN A 15 8.51 -8.85 -4.77
C ASN A 15 7.29 -8.89 -5.67
N TRP A 16 6.12 -8.63 -5.11
CA TRP A 16 4.95 -8.37 -5.92
C TRP A 16 5.18 -7.15 -6.80
N GLU A 17 4.95 -7.32 -8.10
CA GLU A 17 5.05 -6.25 -9.08
C GLU A 17 3.71 -5.54 -9.24
N ALA A 18 3.74 -4.21 -9.13
CA ALA A 18 2.53 -3.42 -9.34
C ALA A 18 2.04 -3.55 -10.79
N PRO A 19 0.75 -3.79 -10.99
CA PRO A 19 0.18 -3.94 -12.32
C PRO A 19 0.22 -2.60 -13.06
N GLU A 20 0.16 -2.66 -14.40
CA GLU A 20 0.42 -1.52 -15.27
C GLU A 20 -0.50 -0.32 -14.98
N GLN A 21 -1.74 -0.58 -14.59
CA GLN A 21 -2.73 0.45 -14.24
C GLN A 21 -2.29 1.33 -13.07
N LEU A 22 -1.39 0.87 -12.20
CA LEU A 22 -0.86 1.64 -11.08
C LEU A 22 0.43 2.38 -11.40
N ARG A 23 0.99 2.25 -12.61
CA ARG A 23 2.28 2.87 -12.98
C ARG A 23 2.19 4.37 -13.28
N GLY A 24 0.97 4.93 -13.35
CA GLY A 24 0.72 6.36 -13.48
C GLY A 24 -0.56 6.76 -12.73
N PRO A 25 -0.84 8.06 -12.57
CA PRO A 25 -0.16 9.20 -13.20
C PRO A 25 1.11 9.68 -12.50
N THR A 26 1.38 9.24 -11.27
CA THR A 26 2.58 9.63 -10.50
C THR A 26 3.60 8.49 -10.46
N ALA A 27 4.82 8.77 -10.01
CA ALA A 27 5.83 7.74 -9.77
C ALA A 27 5.50 6.83 -8.56
N SER A 28 4.50 7.19 -7.73
CA SER A 28 4.11 6.41 -6.56
C SER A 28 2.85 5.59 -6.83
N THR A 29 3.03 4.28 -6.91
CA THR A 29 1.93 3.32 -7.14
C THR A 29 0.87 3.35 -6.03
N ALA A 30 1.27 3.62 -4.79
CA ALA A 30 0.34 3.82 -3.67
C ALA A 30 -0.50 5.09 -3.82
N VAL A 31 0.09 6.20 -4.29
CA VAL A 31 -0.65 7.43 -4.60
C VAL A 31 -1.62 7.19 -5.75
N ASN A 32 -1.18 6.49 -6.79
CA ASN A 32 -2.02 6.21 -7.95
C ASN A 32 -3.24 5.35 -7.58
N LEU A 33 -3.05 4.33 -6.74
CA LEU A 33 -4.16 3.53 -6.20
C LEU A 33 -5.13 4.40 -5.39
N ALA A 34 -4.60 5.26 -4.52
CA ALA A 34 -5.42 6.16 -3.71
C ALA A 34 -6.25 7.13 -4.58
N VAL A 35 -5.68 7.65 -5.66
CA VAL A 35 -6.39 8.48 -6.66
C VAL A 35 -7.51 7.69 -7.34
N GLN A 36 -7.25 6.43 -7.75
CA GLN A 36 -8.28 5.59 -8.36
C GLN A 36 -9.45 5.32 -7.41
N MET A 37 -9.16 4.98 -6.15
CA MET A 37 -10.19 4.75 -5.13
C MET A 37 -10.99 6.02 -4.85
N MET A 38 -10.32 7.13 -4.50
CA MET A 38 -10.98 8.39 -4.13
C MET A 38 -11.70 9.08 -5.29
N GLY A 39 -11.25 8.87 -6.52
CA GLY A 39 -11.94 9.35 -7.73
C GLY A 39 -13.14 8.50 -8.14
N SER A 40 -13.37 7.36 -7.49
CA SER A 40 -14.45 6.45 -7.81
C SER A 40 -15.79 6.90 -7.23
N ASN A 41 -16.86 6.76 -8.02
CA ASN A 41 -18.23 6.92 -7.54
C ASN A 41 -18.75 5.72 -6.72
N MET A 42 -17.95 4.66 -6.56
CA MET A 42 -18.32 3.43 -5.87
C MET A 42 -18.15 3.53 -4.36
N ILE A 43 -17.49 4.56 -3.84
CA ILE A 43 -17.09 4.65 -2.43
C ILE A 43 -17.70 5.86 -1.72
N GLY A 44 -17.80 5.76 -0.39
CA GLY A 44 -18.23 6.85 0.49
C GLY A 44 -17.11 7.32 1.43
N ASN A 45 -17.44 8.28 2.28
CA ASN A 45 -16.47 8.94 3.19
C ASN A 45 -15.71 7.98 4.10
N ASP A 46 -16.30 6.85 4.47
CA ASP A 46 -15.67 5.83 5.31
C ASP A 46 -14.50 5.11 4.62
N VAL A 47 -14.60 4.88 3.31
CA VAL A 47 -13.48 4.36 2.51
C VAL A 47 -12.47 5.47 2.23
N ILE A 48 -12.93 6.70 1.94
CA ILE A 48 -12.04 7.85 1.71
C ILE A 48 -11.14 8.08 2.93
N GLU A 49 -11.70 8.04 4.14
CA GLU A 49 -10.96 8.22 5.40
C GLU A 49 -9.77 7.25 5.50
N VAL A 50 -10.01 5.95 5.31
CA VAL A 50 -8.94 4.93 5.45
C VAL A 50 -7.94 4.98 4.31
N VAL A 51 -8.37 5.33 3.09
CA VAL A 51 -7.45 5.50 1.95
C VAL A 51 -6.56 6.73 2.14
N ALA A 52 -7.11 7.83 2.67
CA ALA A 52 -6.35 9.02 3.02
C ALA A 52 -5.30 8.72 4.11
N GLU A 53 -5.66 7.91 5.11
CA GLU A 53 -4.73 7.45 6.14
C GLU A 53 -3.59 6.61 5.54
N PHE A 54 -3.91 5.67 4.65
CA PHE A 54 -2.93 4.85 3.95
C PHE A 54 -1.91 5.68 3.15
N VAL A 55 -2.39 6.58 2.28
CA VAL A 55 -1.50 7.38 1.43
C VAL A 55 -0.70 8.40 2.24
N SER A 56 -1.29 8.96 3.30
CA SER A 56 -0.56 9.88 4.20
C SER A 56 0.54 9.14 4.97
N THR A 57 0.29 7.91 5.41
CA THR A 57 1.28 7.05 6.08
C THR A 57 2.41 6.69 5.13
N LYS A 58 2.09 6.31 3.88
CA LYS A 58 3.10 6.06 2.84
C LYS A 58 3.98 7.29 2.60
N ALA A 59 3.38 8.46 2.44
CA ALA A 59 4.11 9.70 2.22
C ALA A 59 5.03 10.05 3.41
N ARG A 60 4.54 9.89 4.64
CA ARG A 60 5.34 10.09 5.85
C ARG A 60 6.54 9.16 5.92
N ILE A 61 6.40 7.90 5.50
CA ILE A 61 7.51 6.94 5.47
C ILE A 61 8.55 7.34 4.43
N GLU A 62 8.14 7.70 3.21
CA GLU A 62 9.07 8.18 2.17
C GLU A 62 9.85 9.42 2.63
N LEU A 63 9.14 10.39 3.23
CA LEU A 63 9.78 11.58 3.80
C LEU A 63 10.72 11.21 4.94
N TRP A 64 10.32 10.33 5.86
CA TRP A 64 11.18 9.89 6.94
C TRP A 64 12.45 9.20 6.42
N MET A 65 12.33 8.28 5.45
CA MET A 65 13.50 7.63 4.85
C MET A 65 14.44 8.63 4.16
N GLY A 66 13.88 9.66 3.51
CA GLY A 66 14.64 10.69 2.81
C GLY A 66 15.38 11.67 3.74
N HIS A 67 14.89 11.86 4.96
CA HIS A 67 15.45 12.83 5.92
C HIS A 67 16.07 12.20 7.18
N ARG A 68 16.14 10.86 7.26
CA ARG A 68 16.67 10.18 8.44
C ARG A 68 18.19 10.31 8.53
N GLU A 69 18.67 10.66 9.72
CA GLU A 69 20.09 10.64 10.09
C GLU A 69 20.32 9.75 11.34
N PRO A 70 21.23 8.76 11.29
CA PRO A 70 21.98 8.31 10.11
C PRO A 70 21.06 7.65 9.04
N PRO A 71 21.47 7.60 7.76
CA PRO A 71 20.67 6.98 6.71
C PRO A 71 20.43 5.49 6.99
N LEU A 72 19.27 4.99 6.53
CA LEU A 72 18.96 3.56 6.60
C LEU A 72 20.00 2.72 5.85
N THR A 73 20.34 1.57 6.43
CA THR A 73 21.14 0.54 5.77
C THR A 73 20.39 -0.03 4.55
N LEU A 74 21.11 -0.66 3.63
CA LEU A 74 20.50 -1.30 2.46
C LEU A 74 19.43 -2.33 2.88
N GLY A 75 19.72 -3.15 3.89
CA GLY A 75 18.76 -4.14 4.41
C GLY A 75 17.49 -3.51 4.97
N GLN A 76 17.61 -2.40 5.72
CA GLN A 76 16.44 -1.67 6.24
C GLN A 76 15.61 -1.05 5.11
N LYS A 77 16.25 -0.45 4.09
CA LYS A 77 15.54 0.06 2.91
C LYS A 77 14.78 -1.04 2.17
N PHE A 78 15.39 -2.21 2.02
CA PHE A 78 14.72 -3.37 1.43
C PHE A 78 13.54 -3.86 2.28
N ALA A 79 13.69 -3.95 3.60
CA ALA A 79 12.61 -4.36 4.50
C ALA A 79 11.41 -3.39 4.42
N VAL A 80 11.64 -2.08 4.44
CA VAL A 80 10.59 -1.07 4.28
C VAL A 80 9.96 -1.13 2.88
N GLY A 81 10.78 -1.36 1.84
CA GLY A 81 10.30 -1.56 0.46
C GLY A 81 9.39 -2.78 0.34
N ARG A 82 9.76 -3.91 0.94
CA ARG A 82 8.96 -5.15 1.01
C ARG A 82 7.61 -4.91 1.67
N ALA A 83 7.63 -4.29 2.84
CA ALA A 83 6.40 -3.95 3.56
C ALA A 83 5.51 -3.00 2.75
N SER A 84 6.12 -2.04 2.05
CA SER A 84 5.39 -1.13 1.16
C SER A 84 4.75 -1.86 -0.02
N SER A 85 5.47 -2.78 -0.67
CA SER A 85 4.93 -3.61 -1.76
C SER A 85 3.79 -4.51 -1.28
N GLU A 86 3.93 -5.11 -0.10
CA GLU A 86 2.91 -6.00 0.46
C GLU A 86 1.63 -5.24 0.86
N GLY A 87 1.78 -4.11 1.56
CA GLY A 87 0.64 -3.25 1.89
C GLY A 87 -0.09 -2.77 0.63
N LEU A 88 0.65 -2.36 -0.40
CA LEU A 88 0.07 -1.98 -1.69
C LEU A 88 -0.70 -3.13 -2.35
N ARG A 89 -0.12 -4.34 -2.37
CA ARG A 89 -0.74 -5.54 -2.93
C ARG A 89 -2.07 -5.84 -2.26
N ILE A 90 -2.10 -5.89 -0.92
CA ILE A 90 -3.30 -6.17 -0.12
C ILE A 90 -4.40 -5.14 -0.42
N ALA A 91 -4.07 -3.86 -0.43
CA ALA A 91 -5.02 -2.80 -0.73
C ALA A 91 -5.55 -2.90 -2.18
N TYR A 92 -4.67 -3.15 -3.15
CA TYR A 92 -5.04 -3.27 -4.57
C TYR A 92 -5.94 -4.48 -4.85
N GLU A 93 -5.58 -5.67 -4.36
CA GLU A 93 -6.38 -6.87 -4.59
C GLU A 93 -7.78 -6.75 -3.99
N SER A 94 -7.88 -6.15 -2.79
CA SER A 94 -9.17 -5.90 -2.14
C SER A 94 -10.00 -4.87 -2.90
N TRP A 95 -9.36 -3.85 -3.48
CA TRP A 95 -10.01 -2.87 -4.36
C TRP A 95 -10.60 -3.51 -5.62
N VAL A 96 -9.81 -4.32 -6.32
CA VAL A 96 -10.26 -5.04 -7.52
C VAL A 96 -11.43 -5.96 -7.21
N ASN A 97 -11.40 -6.64 -6.05
CA ASN A 97 -12.51 -7.48 -5.62
C ASN A 97 -13.78 -6.67 -5.34
N TYR A 98 -13.65 -5.52 -4.68
CA TYR A 98 -14.76 -4.60 -4.44
C TYR A 98 -15.36 -4.06 -5.74
N GLU A 99 -14.52 -3.57 -6.66
CA GLU A 99 -14.92 -3.07 -7.97
C GLU A 99 -15.68 -4.14 -8.77
N ARG A 100 -15.15 -5.37 -8.79
CA ARG A 100 -15.81 -6.51 -9.44
C ARG A 100 -17.18 -6.80 -8.85
N ALA A 101 -17.28 -6.87 -7.51
CA ALA A 101 -18.54 -7.14 -6.84
C ALA A 101 -19.58 -6.03 -7.10
N TYR A 102 -19.14 -4.76 -7.09
CA TYR A 102 -19.99 -3.62 -7.41
C TYR A 102 -20.54 -3.69 -8.84
N GLY A 103 -19.70 -4.08 -9.80
CA GLY A 103 -20.12 -4.35 -11.18
C GLY A 103 -21.16 -5.46 -11.28
N LEU A 104 -20.94 -6.59 -10.61
CA LEU A 104 -21.88 -7.73 -10.59
C LEU A 104 -23.21 -7.39 -9.91
N ALA A 105 -23.20 -6.48 -8.93
CA ALA A 105 -24.40 -5.96 -8.28
C ALA A 105 -25.16 -4.90 -9.11
N GLY A 106 -24.70 -4.61 -10.33
CA GLY A 106 -25.31 -3.59 -11.20
C GLY A 106 -25.20 -2.18 -10.61
N GLY A 107 -24.13 -1.88 -9.88
CA GLY A 107 -23.88 -0.58 -9.28
C GLY A 107 -24.62 -0.29 -7.97
N LYS A 108 -25.17 -1.32 -7.32
CA LYS A 108 -25.90 -1.16 -6.04
C LYS A 108 -24.96 -1.32 -4.85
N ILE A 109 -24.49 -0.19 -4.29
CA ILE A 109 -23.60 -0.17 -3.10
C ILE A 109 -24.16 -1.00 -1.95
N SER A 110 -25.48 -0.96 -1.73
CA SER A 110 -26.14 -1.70 -0.64
C SER A 110 -26.00 -3.22 -0.73
N GLN A 111 -25.63 -3.76 -1.90
CA GLN A 111 -25.44 -5.20 -2.12
C GLN A 111 -24.00 -5.66 -1.93
N VAL A 112 -23.04 -4.75 -1.77
CA VAL A 112 -21.60 -5.05 -1.66
C VAL A 112 -21.01 -4.63 -0.32
N ASN A 113 -21.83 -4.65 0.73
CA ASN A 113 -21.43 -4.23 2.07
C ASN A 113 -20.32 -5.11 2.67
N GLN A 114 -20.28 -6.40 2.32
CA GLN A 114 -19.25 -7.30 2.81
C GLN A 114 -17.89 -6.98 2.19
N GLU A 115 -17.85 -6.77 0.87
CA GLU A 115 -16.66 -6.43 0.11
C GLU A 115 -16.18 -5.03 0.48
N LYS A 116 -17.09 -4.08 0.74
CA LYS A 116 -16.74 -2.77 1.28
C LYS A 116 -16.02 -2.88 2.63
N ARG A 117 -16.54 -3.71 3.55
CA ARG A 117 -15.89 -3.95 4.85
C ARG A 117 -14.53 -4.63 4.68
N ALA A 118 -14.42 -5.58 3.75
CA ALA A 118 -13.16 -6.24 3.45
C ALA A 118 -12.12 -5.26 2.86
N LEU A 119 -12.55 -4.33 1.99
CA LEU A 119 -11.72 -3.25 1.48
C LEU A 119 -11.21 -2.36 2.61
N ILE A 120 -12.09 -1.89 3.48
CA ILE A 120 -11.72 -1.06 4.64
C ILE A 120 -10.71 -1.79 5.54
N GLY A 121 -10.94 -3.09 5.82
CA GLY A 121 -10.03 -3.92 6.59
C GLY A 121 -8.65 -4.03 5.94
N ALA A 122 -8.62 -4.33 4.64
CA ALA A 122 -7.38 -4.47 3.87
C ALA A 122 -6.57 -3.17 3.81
N VAL A 123 -7.22 -2.01 3.63
CA VAL A 123 -6.53 -0.70 3.61
C VAL A 123 -5.97 -0.35 5.00
N ARG A 124 -6.69 -0.67 6.08
CA ARG A 124 -6.17 -0.51 7.45
C ARG A 124 -4.99 -1.43 7.72
N GLU A 125 -5.06 -2.69 7.29
CA GLU A 125 -3.96 -3.64 7.39
C GLU A 125 -2.73 -3.16 6.62
N ALA A 126 -2.91 -2.71 5.38
CA ALA A 126 -1.84 -2.12 4.58
C ALA A 126 -1.18 -0.92 5.28
N THR A 127 -1.99 -0.06 5.92
CA THR A 127 -1.51 1.07 6.71
C THR A 127 -0.71 0.62 7.94
N ALA A 128 -1.19 -0.41 8.64
CA ALA A 128 -0.50 -0.97 9.80
C ALA A 128 0.84 -1.62 9.44
N ILE A 129 0.90 -2.35 8.32
CA ILE A 129 2.15 -2.93 7.78
C ILE A 129 3.19 -1.83 7.54
N LEU A 130 2.77 -0.73 6.90
CA LEU A 130 3.62 0.43 6.66
C LEU A 130 4.12 1.06 7.96
N ALA A 131 3.22 1.35 8.90
CA ALA A 131 3.56 1.96 10.18
C ALA A 131 4.53 1.09 10.99
N ARG A 132 4.31 -0.23 11.00
CA ARG A 132 5.17 -1.19 11.69
C ARG A 132 6.56 -1.27 11.06
N ALA A 133 6.67 -1.28 9.73
CA ALA A 133 7.96 -1.32 9.05
C ALA A 133 8.86 -0.13 9.41
N LYS A 134 8.26 1.04 9.62
CA LYS A 134 8.99 2.20 10.16
C LYS A 134 9.44 1.96 11.60
N ALA A 135 8.53 1.54 12.48
CA ALA A 135 8.82 1.30 13.90
C ALA A 135 9.92 0.25 14.10
N ASP A 136 9.90 -0.83 13.31
CA ASP A 136 10.90 -1.90 13.35
C ASP A 136 12.31 -1.42 12.95
N CYS A 137 12.43 -0.29 12.23
CA CYS A 137 13.71 0.35 11.91
C CYS A 137 14.16 1.39 12.94
N GLU A 138 13.27 1.78 13.85
CA GLU A 138 13.53 2.72 14.94
C GLU A 138 13.85 2.03 16.27
N ALA A 139 13.49 0.74 16.41
CA ALA A 139 13.84 -0.14 17.51
C ALA A 139 15.30 -0.63 17.43
#